data_AF-X7EKT9-F1
#
_entry.id   AF-X7EKT9-F1
#
_cell.length_a   1.000
_cell.length_b   1.000
_cell.length_c   1.000
_cell.angle_alpha   90.00
_cell.angle_beta   90.00
_cell.angle_gamma   90.00
#
_symmetry.space_group_name_H-M   'P 1'
#
loop_
_entity.id
_entity.type
_entity.pdbx_description
1 polymer ?
#
loop_
_entity_poly.entity_id
_entity_poly.type
_entity_poly.pdbx_seq_one_letter_code
_entity_poly.pdbx_strand_id
1 'polypeptide(L)'
;MRFKARIVGGVLGLSAAFCGSLAGAATVNSCATGSGLACLVDKDQFGSGNSGNDKEESVELALAAALSLASIDLKLLGKSDAGYGPAVSGTSGSWTTPSAVAYFTVKSANSYVIYAANNALTGSWSTMGINNKKGEQRDVSHISYWSTSDVSPVPVPAAGFLLIGALGGLAALRRRKAA
;
A
#
# COMPACT_ATOMS: atom_id res chain seq x y z
N MET A 1 50.21 -24.99 -30.93
CA MET A 1 49.87 -23.59 -31.26
C MET A 1 48.37 -23.42 -31.07
N ARG A 2 47.97 -22.45 -30.24
CA ARG A 2 46.59 -22.25 -29.74
C ARG A 2 45.90 -21.17 -30.57
N PHE A 3 44.72 -21.45 -31.13
CA PHE A 3 43.84 -20.41 -31.70
C PHE A 3 42.50 -20.39 -30.97
N LYS A 4 42.15 -19.17 -30.53
CA LYS A 4 41.06 -18.81 -29.62
C LYS A 4 39.72 -18.77 -30.35
N ALA A 5 38.68 -19.38 -29.77
CA ALA A 5 37.28 -19.13 -30.14
C ALA A 5 36.78 -17.87 -29.42
N ARG A 6 36.31 -16.87 -30.18
CA ARG A 6 35.61 -15.68 -29.66
C ARG A 6 34.10 -15.95 -29.72
N ILE A 7 33.47 -16.09 -28.55
CA ILE A 7 32.01 -16.07 -28.40
C ILE A 7 31.58 -14.62 -28.28
N VAL A 8 30.74 -14.15 -29.20
CA VAL A 8 30.07 -12.85 -29.16
C VAL A 8 28.72 -13.06 -28.45
N GLY A 9 28.65 -12.68 -27.18
CA GLY A 9 27.40 -12.65 -26.42
C GLY A 9 26.65 -11.36 -26.66
N GLY A 10 25.53 -11.42 -27.38
CA GLY A 10 24.57 -10.32 -27.49
C GLY A 10 23.79 -10.18 -26.19
N VAL A 11 23.99 -9.08 -25.48
CA VAL A 11 23.20 -8.72 -24.30
C VAL A 11 21.86 -8.17 -24.78
N LEU A 12 20.79 -8.88 -24.42
CA LEU A 12 19.40 -8.43 -24.49
C LEU A 12 19.26 -7.10 -23.73
N GLY A 13 18.91 -6.04 -24.46
CA GLY A 13 18.55 -4.76 -23.89
C GLY A 13 17.25 -4.88 -23.10
N LEU A 14 17.34 -4.85 -21.78
CA LEU A 14 16.21 -4.65 -20.89
C LEU A 14 15.83 -3.16 -20.98
N SER A 15 14.72 -2.86 -21.65
CA SER A 15 14.16 -1.51 -21.68
C SER A 15 13.71 -1.10 -20.28
N ALA A 16 14.57 -0.38 -19.56
CA ALA A 16 14.16 0.38 -18.40
C ALA A 16 13.26 1.52 -18.89
N ALA A 17 11.97 1.44 -18.57
CA ALA A 17 11.05 2.56 -18.77
C ALA A 17 11.49 3.70 -17.84
N PHE A 18 12.20 4.69 -18.39
CA PHE A 18 12.44 5.96 -17.75
C PHE A 18 11.10 6.71 -17.67
N CYS A 19 10.43 6.62 -16.52
CA CYS A 19 9.36 7.54 -16.17
C CYS A 19 9.98 8.90 -15.85
N GLY A 20 9.45 9.95 -16.48
CA GLY A 20 9.98 11.31 -16.39
C GLY A 20 10.07 11.81 -14.96
N SER A 21 11.16 12.51 -14.66
CA SER A 21 11.41 13.14 -13.37
C SER A 21 10.41 14.27 -13.12
N LEU A 22 9.35 13.99 -12.36
CA LEU A 22 8.64 15.00 -11.60
C LEU A 22 9.57 15.43 -10.46
N ALA A 23 10.08 16.65 -10.54
CA ALA A 23 10.88 17.25 -9.47
C ALA A 23 10.02 17.33 -8.20
N GLY A 24 10.25 16.39 -7.27
CA GLY A 24 9.52 16.27 -6.00
C GLY A 24 8.87 14.91 -5.75
N ALA A 25 8.77 14.03 -6.76
CA ALA A 25 8.22 12.69 -6.56
C ALA A 25 9.20 11.82 -5.76
N ALA A 26 8.71 11.23 -4.68
CA ALA A 26 9.43 10.24 -3.91
C ALA A 26 9.92 9.14 -4.85
N THR A 27 11.23 8.92 -4.89
CA THR A 27 11.76 7.81 -5.68
C THR A 27 11.47 6.52 -4.90
N VAL A 28 10.59 5.67 -5.41
CA VAL A 28 10.30 4.40 -4.76
C VAL A 28 11.37 3.41 -5.23
N ASN A 29 12.35 3.14 -4.36
CA ASN A 29 13.54 2.34 -4.71
C ASN A 29 13.18 0.93 -5.20
N SER A 30 12.10 0.35 -4.68
CA SER A 30 11.49 -0.87 -5.20
C SER A 30 10.13 -1.11 -4.55
N CYS A 31 9.14 -1.49 -5.37
CA CYS A 31 7.92 -2.13 -4.90
C CYS A 31 7.97 -3.60 -5.31
N ALA A 32 7.91 -4.50 -4.35
CA ALA A 32 7.65 -5.90 -4.66
C ALA A 32 6.15 -6.03 -4.99
N THR A 33 5.83 -6.28 -6.26
CA THR A 33 4.48 -6.67 -6.69
C THR A 33 4.31 -8.17 -6.43
N GLY A 34 4.02 -8.55 -5.18
CA GLY A 34 3.74 -9.93 -4.77
C GLY A 34 3.37 -10.02 -3.29
N SER A 35 2.22 -10.64 -2.99
CA SER A 35 1.66 -10.82 -1.62
C SER A 35 1.81 -9.58 -0.73
N GLY A 36 1.11 -8.51 -1.11
CA GLY A 36 1.18 -7.20 -0.46
C GLY A 36 2.22 -6.30 -1.14
N LEU A 37 1.81 -5.12 -1.59
CA LEU A 37 2.73 -4.12 -2.13
C LEU A 37 3.70 -3.70 -1.01
N ALA A 38 4.89 -4.28 -0.97
CA ALA A 38 5.95 -3.84 -0.06
C ALA A 38 6.83 -2.85 -0.83
N CYS A 39 6.61 -1.54 -0.60
CA CYS A 39 7.39 -0.48 -1.23
C CYS A 39 8.40 0.08 -0.22
N LEU A 40 9.69 -0.08 -0.51
CA LEU A 40 10.77 0.46 0.32
C LEU A 40 10.97 1.95 0.02
N VAL A 41 10.90 2.77 1.08
CA VAL A 41 11.13 4.20 0.99
C VAL A 41 12.23 4.64 1.95
N ASP A 42 13.32 5.14 1.40
CA ASP A 42 14.50 5.57 2.17
C ASP A 42 14.53 7.10 2.37
N LYS A 43 15.24 7.57 3.40
CA LYS A 43 15.42 9.01 3.72
C LYS A 43 15.90 9.85 2.54
N ASP A 44 16.68 9.27 1.63
CA ASP A 44 17.28 9.99 0.51
C ASP A 44 16.34 10.08 -0.71
N GLN A 45 15.17 9.43 -0.63
CA GLN A 45 14.19 9.40 -1.72
C GLN A 45 13.17 10.52 -1.64
N PHE A 46 13.09 11.22 -0.49
CA PHE A 46 12.37 12.47 -0.38
C PHE A 46 13.38 13.61 -0.38
N GLY A 47 13.10 14.67 -1.14
CA GLY A 47 13.92 15.88 -1.12
C GLY A 47 14.26 16.34 0.30
N SER A 48 15.35 17.11 0.42
CA SER A 48 16.07 17.47 1.65
C SER A 48 15.29 18.13 2.82
N GLY A 49 13.96 18.19 2.78
CA GLY A 49 13.08 18.67 3.84
C GLY A 49 12.25 17.58 4.56
N ASN A 50 12.23 16.35 4.05
CA ASN A 50 11.49 15.26 4.68
C ASN A 50 12.44 14.40 5.50
N SER A 51 12.56 14.76 6.79
CA SER A 51 13.01 13.83 7.84
C SER A 51 12.34 12.48 7.58
N GLY A 52 13.09 11.38 7.46
CA GLY A 52 12.63 10.04 7.05
C GLY A 52 11.53 9.41 7.93
N ASN A 53 10.43 10.12 8.05
CA ASN A 53 9.23 9.89 8.81
C ASN A 53 8.12 9.59 7.82
N ASP A 54 7.22 8.74 8.26
CA ASP A 54 5.99 8.39 7.57
C ASP A 54 4.93 9.49 7.75
N LYS A 55 5.26 10.70 7.27
CA LYS A 55 4.28 11.78 7.14
C LYS A 55 3.28 11.44 6.05
N GLU A 56 2.02 11.83 6.24
CA GLU A 56 0.91 11.58 5.31
C GLU A 56 1.28 11.91 3.86
N GLU A 57 1.69 13.15 3.58
CA GLU A 57 2.12 13.61 2.25
C GLU A 57 3.23 12.74 1.64
N SER A 58 4.22 12.33 2.43
CA SER A 58 5.30 11.46 1.96
C SER A 58 4.80 10.07 1.58
N VAL A 59 3.87 9.51 2.36
CA VAL A 59 3.31 8.18 2.13
C VAL A 59 2.39 8.21 0.89
N GLU A 60 1.57 9.25 0.75
CA GLU A 60 0.71 9.45 -0.41
C GLU A 60 1.51 9.59 -1.71
N LEU A 61 2.55 10.42 -1.72
CA LEU A 61 3.42 10.58 -2.90
C LEU A 61 4.11 9.27 -3.29
N ALA A 62 4.64 8.54 -2.32
CA ALA A 62 5.28 7.25 -2.58
C ALA A 62 4.28 6.21 -3.09
N LEU A 63 3.08 6.17 -2.54
CA LEU A 63 2.06 5.22 -2.94
C LEU A 63 1.44 5.56 -4.30
N ALA A 64 1.23 6.85 -4.58
CA ALA A 64 0.78 7.33 -5.90
C ALA A 64 1.82 6.98 -6.99
N ALA A 65 3.11 7.20 -6.71
CA ALA A 65 4.19 6.80 -7.62
C ALA A 65 4.24 5.28 -7.81
N ALA A 66 4.15 4.49 -6.73
CA ALA A 66 4.15 3.03 -6.77
C ALA A 66 2.99 2.44 -7.57
N LEU A 67 1.80 3.04 -7.46
CA LEU A 67 0.58 2.57 -8.10
C LEU A 67 0.32 3.22 -9.47
N SER A 68 1.19 4.12 -9.92
CA SER A 68 0.97 4.93 -11.14
C SER A 68 -0.37 5.69 -11.11
N LEU A 69 -0.74 6.22 -9.93
CA LEU A 69 -1.92 7.04 -9.72
C LEU A 69 -1.55 8.53 -9.76
N ALA A 70 -2.50 9.38 -10.16
CA ALA A 70 -2.31 10.83 -10.12
C ALA A 70 -2.22 11.36 -8.68
N SER A 71 -2.99 10.77 -7.76
CA SER A 71 -3.05 11.10 -6.34
C SER A 71 -3.73 9.97 -5.57
N ILE A 72 -3.48 9.90 -4.26
CA ILE A 72 -4.21 9.08 -3.30
C ILE A 72 -4.41 9.90 -2.04
N ASP A 73 -5.59 9.80 -1.42
CA ASP A 73 -5.92 10.47 -0.16
C ASP A 73 -5.95 9.42 0.96
N LEU A 74 -5.02 9.58 1.90
CA LEU A 74 -4.84 8.70 3.04
C LEU A 74 -5.12 9.45 4.34
N LYS A 75 -5.93 8.84 5.19
CA LYS A 75 -6.15 9.31 6.56
C LYS A 75 -5.39 8.43 7.56
N LEU A 76 -4.59 9.06 8.42
CA LEU A 76 -3.96 8.38 9.55
C LEU A 76 -5.03 7.90 10.55
N LEU A 77 -5.07 6.59 10.79
CA LEU A 77 -5.93 5.98 11.81
C LEU A 77 -5.27 6.03 13.19
N GLY A 78 -3.97 5.78 13.25
CA GLY A 78 -3.18 5.79 14.48
C GLY A 78 -1.84 5.09 14.33
N LYS A 79 -1.11 4.99 15.44
CA LYS A 79 0.22 4.38 15.51
C LYS A 79 0.32 3.36 16.63
N SER A 80 1.12 2.31 16.43
CA SER A 80 1.32 1.27 17.45
C SER A 80 2.03 1.77 18.73
N ASP A 81 2.90 2.77 18.62
CA ASP A 81 3.55 3.43 19.76
C ASP A 81 2.66 4.46 20.47
N ALA A 82 1.56 4.86 19.83
CA ALA A 82 0.50 5.69 20.41
C ALA A 82 -0.69 4.88 20.94
N GLY A 83 -0.55 3.54 21.03
CA GLY A 83 -1.59 2.64 21.55
C GLY A 83 -2.68 2.27 20.53
N TYR A 84 -2.52 2.57 19.25
CA TYR A 84 -3.41 2.09 18.20
C TYR A 84 -3.05 0.64 17.85
N GLY A 85 -3.58 -0.30 18.64
CA GLY A 85 -3.22 -1.71 18.58
C GLY A 85 -2.08 -2.08 19.54
N PRO A 86 -1.62 -3.34 19.53
CA PRO A 86 -0.52 -3.79 20.38
C PRO A 86 0.80 -3.10 20.04
N ALA A 87 1.64 -2.89 21.06
CA ALA A 87 3.01 -2.46 20.84
C ALA A 87 3.77 -3.50 20.00
N VAL A 88 4.65 -3.02 19.13
CA VAL A 88 5.43 -3.84 18.19
C VAL A 88 6.91 -3.72 18.52
N SER A 89 7.66 -4.81 18.30
CA SER A 89 9.11 -4.86 18.56
C SER A 89 9.78 -5.91 17.68
N GLY A 90 11.09 -5.77 17.48
CA GLY A 90 11.89 -6.69 16.67
C GLY A 90 11.84 -6.37 15.18
N THR A 91 12.19 -7.36 14.36
CA THR A 91 12.39 -7.18 12.91
C THR A 91 11.22 -7.67 12.05
N SER A 92 10.30 -8.45 12.63
CA SER A 92 9.06 -8.89 11.99
C SER A 92 8.03 -9.28 13.03
N GLY A 93 6.77 -9.38 12.61
CA GLY A 93 5.69 -9.80 13.48
C GLY A 93 4.31 -9.68 12.83
N SER A 94 3.29 -9.69 13.67
CA SER A 94 1.91 -9.40 13.29
C SER A 94 1.44 -8.10 13.94
N TRP A 95 0.38 -7.54 13.37
CA TRP A 95 -0.36 -6.41 13.93
C TRP A 95 -1.85 -6.73 13.96
N THR A 96 -2.55 -6.07 14.88
CA THR A 96 -4.01 -6.11 15.01
C THR A 96 -4.50 -4.71 15.36
N THR A 97 -5.60 -4.26 14.77
CA THR A 97 -6.13 -2.91 14.96
C THR A 97 -7.66 -2.92 15.17
N PRO A 98 -8.22 -1.89 15.81
CA PRO A 98 -9.67 -1.81 16.06
C PRO A 98 -10.49 -1.42 14.81
N SER A 99 -9.87 -1.01 13.71
CA SER A 99 -10.56 -0.60 12.48
C SER A 99 -9.80 -1.06 11.24
N ALA A 100 -10.51 -1.27 10.14
CA ALA A 100 -9.94 -1.78 8.91
C ALA A 100 -8.83 -0.86 8.36
N VAL A 101 -7.69 -1.45 8.03
CA VAL A 101 -6.50 -0.75 7.54
C VAL A 101 -6.36 -0.99 6.04
N ALA A 102 -6.28 0.08 5.25
CA ALA A 102 -6.04 -0.01 3.81
C ALA A 102 -4.55 -0.20 3.51
N TYR A 103 -3.70 0.61 4.15
CA TYR A 103 -2.25 0.58 4.04
C TYR A 103 -1.60 0.76 5.41
N PHE A 104 -0.39 0.24 5.60
CA PHE A 104 0.38 0.51 6.82
C PHE A 104 1.84 0.76 6.48
N THR A 105 2.50 1.60 7.28
CA THR A 105 3.93 1.87 7.17
C THR A 105 4.67 1.26 8.35
N VAL A 106 5.72 0.50 8.07
CA VAL A 106 6.63 -0.04 9.08
C VAL A 106 7.86 0.85 9.10
N LYS A 107 8.00 1.68 10.14
CA LYS A 107 9.13 2.59 10.27
C LYS A 107 10.25 1.93 11.06
N SER A 108 11.47 2.05 10.55
CA SER A 108 12.68 1.73 11.30
C SER A 108 13.72 2.82 11.09
N ALA A 109 14.05 3.51 12.19
CA ALA A 109 14.91 4.69 12.19
C ALA A 109 14.48 5.75 11.17
N ASN A 110 15.25 5.97 10.10
CA ASN A 110 15.02 7.01 9.11
C ASN A 110 14.44 6.48 7.79
N SER A 111 14.01 5.22 7.75
CA SER A 111 13.43 4.60 6.54
C SER A 111 12.14 3.88 6.93
N TYR A 112 11.28 3.63 5.94
CA TYR A 112 10.05 2.88 6.17
C TYR A 112 9.66 2.03 4.96
N VAL A 113 8.87 0.99 5.22
CA VAL A 113 8.25 0.16 4.19
C VAL A 113 6.76 0.39 4.20
N ILE A 114 6.15 0.62 3.04
CA ILE A 114 4.69 0.69 2.88
C ILE A 114 4.20 -0.70 2.52
N TYR A 115 3.11 -1.15 3.16
CA TYR A 115 2.42 -2.40 2.88
C TYR A 115 0.94 -2.14 2.57
N ALA A 116 0.39 -2.87 1.62
CA ALA A 116 -1.06 -2.95 1.40
C ALA A 116 -1.70 -3.96 2.38
N ALA A 117 -2.72 -3.53 3.11
CA ALA A 117 -3.49 -4.36 4.04
C ALA A 117 -4.88 -4.75 3.52
N ASN A 118 -5.34 -4.16 2.41
CA ASN A 118 -6.62 -4.51 1.77
C ASN A 118 -7.83 -4.44 2.71
N ASN A 119 -7.89 -3.42 3.57
CA ASN A 119 -8.95 -3.23 4.57
C ASN A 119 -9.03 -4.35 5.61
N ALA A 120 -7.89 -4.93 6.01
CA ALA A 120 -7.81 -5.95 7.04
C ALA A 120 -7.70 -5.37 8.46
N LEU A 121 -8.16 -6.12 9.46
CA LEU A 121 -7.99 -5.83 10.88
C LEU A 121 -6.69 -6.38 11.46
N THR A 122 -6.06 -7.31 10.75
CA THR A 122 -4.83 -7.98 11.13
C THR A 122 -3.91 -8.14 9.94
N GLY A 123 -2.61 -8.20 10.16
CA GLY A 123 -1.66 -8.51 9.11
C GLY A 123 -0.28 -8.83 9.66
N SER A 124 0.64 -9.14 8.75
CA SER A 124 2.03 -9.40 9.05
C SER A 124 2.88 -8.24 8.57
N TRP A 125 4.00 -8.01 9.25
CA TRP A 125 4.93 -6.93 8.93
C TRP A 125 6.37 -7.41 9.06
N SER A 126 7.29 -6.71 8.38
CA SER A 126 8.72 -6.93 8.49
C SER A 126 9.47 -5.63 8.19
N THR A 127 10.65 -5.46 8.76
CA THR A 127 11.61 -4.41 8.37
C THR A 127 12.58 -4.89 7.29
N MET A 128 12.26 -6.00 6.61
CA MET A 128 13.10 -6.59 5.57
C MET A 128 13.33 -5.55 4.47
N GLY A 129 14.60 -5.32 4.13
CA GLY A 129 15.01 -4.26 3.20
C GLY A 129 15.42 -2.95 3.89
N ILE A 130 15.15 -2.79 5.19
CA ILE A 130 15.68 -1.68 6.01
C ILE A 130 16.91 -2.17 6.79
N ASN A 131 18.08 -2.01 6.18
CA ASN A 131 19.34 -2.44 6.76
C ASN A 131 20.15 -1.26 7.33
N ASN A 132 20.95 -1.52 8.35
CA ASN A 132 21.95 -0.58 8.84
C ASN A 132 23.20 -0.58 7.92
N LYS A 133 24.19 0.27 8.22
CA LYS A 133 25.45 0.35 7.45
C LYS A 133 26.27 -0.96 7.42
N LYS A 134 25.97 -1.91 8.30
CA LYS A 134 26.59 -3.24 8.37
C LYS A 134 25.79 -4.30 7.61
N GLY A 135 24.67 -3.94 6.99
CA GLY A 135 23.78 -4.88 6.29
C GLY A 135 22.83 -5.64 7.21
N GLU A 136 22.76 -5.29 8.50
CA GLU A 136 21.88 -5.95 9.46
C GLU A 136 20.50 -5.27 9.46
N GLN A 137 19.44 -6.09 9.51
CA GLN A 137 18.07 -5.62 9.61
C GLN A 137 17.85 -4.85 10.92
N ARG A 138 17.08 -3.77 10.86
CA ARG A 138 16.83 -2.89 12.01
C ARG A 138 15.49 -3.19 12.67
N ASP A 139 15.42 -3.01 13.99
CA ASP A 139 14.18 -3.14 14.74
C ASP A 139 13.15 -2.08 14.33
N VAL A 140 11.87 -2.46 14.38
CA VAL A 140 10.75 -1.55 14.16
C VAL A 140 10.72 -0.46 15.25
N SER A 141 10.45 0.78 14.85
CA SER A 141 10.19 1.88 15.76
C SER A 141 8.70 1.98 16.07
N HIS A 142 7.86 1.95 15.03
CA HIS A 142 6.42 1.87 15.12
C HIS A 142 5.83 1.48 13.75
N ILE A 143 4.53 1.18 13.77
CA ILE A 143 3.72 1.03 12.58
C ILE A 143 2.68 2.15 12.58
N SER A 144 2.54 2.87 11.47
CA SER A 144 1.41 3.78 11.25
C SER A 144 0.39 3.13 10.33
N TYR A 145 -0.88 3.29 10.66
CA TYR A 145 -1.98 2.65 9.96
C TYR A 145 -2.81 3.70 9.21
N TRP A 146 -3.13 3.41 7.95
CA TRP A 146 -3.76 4.35 7.03
C TRP A 146 -5.05 3.75 6.47
N SER A 147 -6.09 4.57 6.38
CA SER A 147 -7.32 4.29 5.63
C SER A 147 -7.35 5.14 4.37
N THR A 148 -7.93 4.64 3.29
CA THR A 148 -8.28 5.48 2.14
C THR A 148 -9.49 6.33 2.49
N SER A 149 -9.41 7.64 2.26
CA SER A 149 -10.53 8.57 2.47
C SER A 149 -11.71 8.27 1.53
N ASP A 150 -11.44 7.59 0.41
CA ASP A 150 -12.42 6.99 -0.49
C ASP A 150 -13.02 5.68 0.08
N VAL A 151 -13.78 5.79 1.16
CA VAL A 151 -14.94 4.90 1.29
C VAL A 151 -15.99 5.40 0.29
N SER A 152 -15.84 5.02 -0.99
CA SER A 152 -16.93 5.23 -1.94
C SER A 152 -18.20 4.66 -1.28
N PRO A 153 -19.27 5.45 -1.12
CA PRO A 153 -20.51 4.91 -0.60
C PRO A 153 -20.85 3.73 -1.49
N VAL A 154 -20.84 2.51 -0.93
CA VAL A 154 -21.35 1.34 -1.65
C VAL A 154 -22.72 1.79 -2.13
N PRO A 155 -22.98 1.86 -3.45
CA PRO A 155 -24.29 2.17 -3.93
C PRO A 155 -25.16 1.05 -3.38
N VAL A 156 -25.94 1.34 -2.33
CA VAL A 156 -26.94 0.40 -1.82
C VAL A 156 -27.71 -0.01 -3.06
N PRO A 157 -27.59 -1.27 -3.50
CA PRO A 157 -27.98 -1.60 -4.83
C PRO A 157 -29.47 -1.31 -4.93
N ALA A 158 -29.89 -1.05 -6.16
CA ALA A 158 -31.27 -1.04 -6.57
C ALA A 158 -32.14 -2.16 -5.96
N ALA A 159 -31.61 -3.16 -5.23
CA ALA A 159 -32.30 -4.08 -4.32
C ALA A 159 -33.51 -3.48 -3.58
N GLY A 160 -33.45 -2.26 -3.05
CA GLY A 160 -34.63 -1.61 -2.45
C GLY A 160 -35.75 -1.35 -3.46
N PHE A 161 -35.40 -0.76 -4.61
CA PHE A 161 -36.32 -0.51 -5.72
C PHE A 161 -36.74 -1.79 -6.45
N LEU A 162 -35.88 -2.80 -6.52
CA LEU A 162 -36.16 -4.12 -7.10
C LEU A 162 -37.08 -4.93 -6.20
N LEU A 163 -36.94 -4.82 -4.87
CA LEU A 163 -37.86 -5.43 -3.92
C LEU A 163 -39.24 -4.78 -3.99
N ILE A 164 -39.30 -3.44 -4.03
CA ILE A 164 -40.56 -2.69 -4.19
C ILE A 164 -41.18 -2.99 -5.56
N GLY A 165 -40.39 -3.01 -6.63
CA GLY A 165 -40.84 -3.37 -7.98
C GLY A 165 -41.36 -4.80 -8.06
N ALA A 166 -40.68 -5.75 -7.43
CA ALA A 166 -41.11 -7.15 -7.37
C ALA A 166 -42.40 -7.32 -6.56
N LEU A 167 -42.52 -6.69 -5.39
CA LEU A 167 -43.74 -6.70 -4.57
C LEU A 167 -44.92 -6.04 -5.30
N GLY A 168 -44.67 -4.90 -5.96
CA GLY A 168 -45.68 -4.19 -6.77
C GLY A 168 -46.15 -5.01 -7.97
N GLY A 169 -45.22 -5.66 -8.68
CA GLY A 169 -45.54 -6.56 -9.79
C GLY A 169 -46.35 -7.78 -9.35
N LEU A 170 -45.97 -8.41 -8.23
CA LEU A 170 -46.69 -9.56 -7.69
C LEU A 170 -48.11 -9.19 -7.23
N ALA A 171 -48.29 -8.02 -6.61
CA ALA A 171 -49.59 -7.50 -6.23
C ALA A 171 -50.48 -7.16 -7.44
N ALA A 172 -49.90 -6.67 -8.54
CA ALA A 172 -50.62 -6.40 -9.77
C ALA A 172 -51.12 -7.70 -10.44
N LEU A 173 -50.30 -8.75 -10.46
CA LEU A 173 -50.70 -10.07 -10.98
C LEU A 173 -51.82 -10.71 -10.15
N ARG A 174 -51.79 -10.56 -8.81
CA ARG A 174 -52.86 -11.06 -7.93
C ARG A 174 -54.23 -10.45 -8.25
N ARG A 175 -54.28 -9.16 -8.60
CA ARG A 175 -55.54 -8.47 -8.93
C ARG A 175 -56.17 -8.94 -10.24
N ARG A 176 -55.36 -9.39 -11.21
CA ARG A 176 -55.87 -9.92 -12.48
C ARG A 176 -56.50 -11.31 -12.40
N LYS A 177 -56.24 -12.05 -11.31
CA LYS A 177 -56.81 -13.40 -11.11
C LYS A 177 -58.11 -13.39 -10.27
N ALA A 178 -58.43 -12.25 -9.66
CA ALA A 178 -59.62 -12.07 -8.82
C ALA A 178 -60.76 -11.30 -9.53
N ALA A 179 -60.49 -10.77 -10.72
CA ALA A 179 -61.49 -10.30 -11.69
C ALA A 179 -61.71 -11.40 -12.73
#